data_AF-A0A959MK25-F1
#
_entry.id   AF-A0A959MK25-F1
#
_cell.length_a   1.000
_cell.length_b   1.000
_cell.length_c   1.000
_cell.angle_alpha   90.00
_cell.angle_beta   90.00
_cell.angle_gamma   90.00
#
_symmetry.space_group_name_H-M   'P 1'
#
loop_
_entity.id
_entity.type
_entity.pdbx_description
1 polymer ?
#
loop_
_entity_poly.entity_id
_entity_poly.type
_entity_poly.pdbx_seq_one_letter_code
_entity_poly.pdbx_strand_id
1 'polypeptide(L)'
;MKKISLLLFISMFFWACKNNDADSVDTDTDSLANNTFYWESYYNDSTGKIEFRKQPSMEKLSVESIISFLNADNANIQLHYVKTSHDTIFVNIPEAMYLTQQMGSTGPMIYLSEVVYNLTQLPDIHAVNFDFEEGDHATPGTYNRNSFDQY
;
A
#
# COMPACT_ATOMS: atom_id res chain seq x y z
N MET A 1 -68.61 -7.58 4.60
CA MET A 1 -68.30 -6.13 4.63
C MET A 1 -67.72 -5.79 6.00
N LYS A 2 -66.39 -5.67 6.10
CA LYS A 2 -65.70 -5.32 7.35
C LYS A 2 -64.82 -4.09 7.07
N LYS A 3 -65.07 -3.03 7.86
CA LYS A 3 -64.35 -1.76 7.92
C LYS A 3 -63.07 -1.92 8.75
N ILE A 4 -62.28 -0.83 8.85
CA ILE A 4 -61.20 -0.51 9.83
C ILE A 4 -59.80 -0.69 9.23
N SER A 5 -58.83 0.23 9.35
CA SER A 5 -58.80 1.63 9.77
C SER A 5 -57.41 2.15 9.41
N LEU A 6 -57.33 3.36 8.84
CA LEU A 6 -56.08 4.04 8.50
C LEU A 6 -55.52 4.70 9.78
N LEU A 7 -54.32 4.34 10.21
CA LEU A 7 -53.60 5.02 11.29
C LEU A 7 -52.23 5.49 10.77
N LEU A 8 -52.21 6.76 10.40
CA LEU A 8 -51.02 7.58 10.14
C LEU A 8 -50.36 7.89 11.49
N PHE A 9 -49.14 7.41 11.71
CA PHE A 9 -48.33 7.81 12.86
C PHE A 9 -47.30 8.84 12.41
N ILE A 10 -47.61 10.10 12.73
CA ILE A 10 -46.71 11.25 12.67
C ILE A 10 -45.77 11.15 13.88
N SER A 11 -44.46 11.22 13.63
CA SER A 11 -43.45 11.43 14.67
C SER A 11 -42.58 12.62 14.26
N MET A 12 -42.96 13.81 14.74
CA MET A 12 -42.05 14.94 14.86
C MET A 12 -41.11 14.67 16.04
N PHE A 13 -39.81 14.60 15.78
CA PHE A 13 -38.80 14.89 16.79
C PHE A 13 -38.08 16.18 16.41
N PHE A 14 -38.37 17.21 17.21
CA PHE A 14 -37.54 18.40 17.29
C PHE A 14 -36.20 18.01 17.92
N TRP A 15 -35.10 18.36 17.26
CA TRP A 15 -33.86 18.62 17.99
C TRP A 15 -33.26 19.92 17.50
N ALA A 16 -33.54 20.98 18.26
CA ALA A 16 -32.85 22.24 18.18
C ALA A 16 -31.54 22.11 18.98
N CYS A 17 -30.40 22.10 18.27
CA CYS A 17 -29.12 22.43 18.87
C CYS A 17 -28.79 23.88 18.52
N LYS A 18 -29.06 24.77 19.48
CA LYS A 18 -28.46 26.09 19.58
C LYS A 18 -27.08 25.88 20.22
N ASN A 19 -26.01 26.13 19.48
CA ASN A 19 -24.68 26.34 20.06
C ASN A 19 -24.21 27.76 19.76
N ASN A 20 -23.63 28.37 20.79
CA ASN A 20 -23.19 29.75 20.83
C ASN A 20 -21.95 29.94 19.93
N ASP A 21 -21.87 31.12 19.31
CA ASP A 21 -20.61 31.65 18.80
C ASP A 21 -19.63 31.74 19.97
N ALA A 22 -18.63 30.86 19.95
CA ALA A 22 -17.40 31.03 20.69
C ALA A 22 -16.33 31.25 19.63
N ASP A 23 -15.69 32.43 19.67
CA ASP A 23 -14.46 32.72 18.96
C ASP A 23 -13.50 31.54 19.11
N SER A 24 -13.33 30.77 18.04
CA SER A 24 -12.22 29.85 17.94
C SER A 24 -10.99 30.68 17.63
N VAL A 25 -10.29 31.05 18.69
CA VAL A 25 -8.86 31.37 18.67
C VAL A 25 -8.17 30.39 17.74
N ASP A 26 -7.52 30.98 16.75
CA ASP A 26 -6.57 30.38 15.84
C ASP A 26 -5.69 29.40 16.61
N THR A 27 -6.02 28.11 16.51
CA THR A 27 -5.12 27.05 16.93
C THR A 27 -4.68 26.39 15.63
N ASP A 28 -3.71 27.05 15.02
CA ASP A 28 -2.76 26.50 14.07
C ASP A 28 -2.07 25.30 14.74
N THR A 29 -2.83 24.20 14.86
CA THR A 29 -2.35 22.91 15.30
C THR A 29 -1.82 22.25 14.06
N ASP A 30 -0.58 22.61 13.72
CA ASP A 30 0.42 21.66 13.22
C ASP A 30 -0.14 20.62 12.23
N SER A 31 -0.70 21.10 11.13
CA SER A 31 -1.12 20.25 10.00
C SER A 31 0.06 19.88 9.11
N LEU A 32 1.26 19.78 9.69
CA LEU A 32 2.33 18.94 9.20
C LEU A 32 1.97 17.48 9.48
N ALA A 33 0.90 17.01 8.84
CA ALA A 33 0.86 15.62 8.43
C ALA A 33 2.17 15.37 7.68
N ASN A 34 3.09 14.65 8.32
CA ASN A 34 4.20 14.02 7.61
C ASN A 34 3.57 13.29 6.42
N ASN A 35 3.72 13.82 5.21
CA ASN A 35 3.16 13.24 3.98
C ASN A 35 3.95 11.97 3.61
N THR A 36 3.94 10.98 4.50
CA THR A 36 4.41 9.63 4.25
C THR A 36 3.37 8.90 3.42
N PHE A 37 3.83 8.07 2.50
CA PHE A 37 2.97 7.29 1.62
C PHE A 37 3.67 6.00 1.23
N TYR A 38 2.89 4.96 0.98
CA TYR A 38 3.33 3.74 0.32
C TYR A 38 3.13 3.88 -1.20
N TRP A 39 3.90 3.13 -1.97
CA TRP A 39 3.66 2.94 -3.39
C TRP A 39 2.79 1.71 -3.60
N GLU A 40 1.86 1.80 -4.53
CA GLU A 40 1.14 0.66 -5.08
C GLU A 40 1.45 0.58 -6.58
N SER A 41 1.81 -0.61 -7.04
CA SER A 41 2.09 -0.89 -8.44
C SER A 41 0.88 -1.53 -9.10
N TYR A 42 0.55 -1.14 -10.33
CA TYR A 42 -0.55 -1.75 -11.08
C TYR A 42 -0.25 -1.78 -12.58
N TYR A 43 -0.79 -2.76 -13.28
CA TYR A 43 -0.73 -2.80 -14.74
C TYR A 43 -1.84 -1.95 -15.35
N ASN A 44 -1.46 -1.00 -16.20
CA ASN A 44 -2.40 -0.16 -16.94
C ASN A 44 -2.63 -0.76 -18.34
N ASP A 45 -3.79 -1.37 -18.55
CA ASP A 45 -4.17 -1.98 -19.82
C ASP A 45 -4.19 -0.99 -21.00
N SER A 46 -4.40 0.30 -20.73
CA SER A 46 -4.45 1.33 -21.77
C SER A 46 -3.08 1.74 -22.28
N THR A 47 -2.07 1.72 -21.40
CA THR A 47 -0.68 2.06 -21.75
C THR A 47 0.17 0.82 -22.00
N GLY A 48 -0.28 -0.35 -21.55
CA GLY A 48 0.43 -1.62 -21.61
C GLY A 48 1.67 -1.63 -20.71
N LYS A 49 1.63 -0.87 -19.60
CA LYS A 49 2.78 -0.63 -18.73
C LYS A 49 2.43 -0.79 -17.25
N ILE A 50 3.45 -1.04 -16.45
CA ILE A 50 3.38 -0.91 -15.00
C ILE A 50 3.42 0.58 -14.62
N GLU A 51 2.45 1.01 -13.82
CA GLU A 51 2.33 2.36 -13.29
C GLU A 51 2.25 2.32 -11.75
N PHE A 52 2.51 3.48 -11.13
CA PHE A 52 2.61 3.60 -9.69
C PHE A 52 1.71 4.71 -9.16
N ARG A 53 1.02 4.44 -8.06
CA ARG A 53 0.26 5.46 -7.32
C ARG A 53 0.66 5.50 -5.86
N LYS A 54 0.43 6.66 -5.23
CA LYS A 54 0.74 6.89 -3.82
C LYS A 54 -0.47 6.57 -2.95
N GLN A 55 -0.28 5.77 -1.92
CA GLN A 55 -1.25 5.48 -0.87
C GLN A 55 -0.83 6.21 0.41
N PRO A 56 -1.62 7.17 0.94
CA PRO A 56 -1.26 7.88 2.17
C PRO A 56 -0.97 6.91 3.32
N SER A 57 0.14 7.15 4.04
CA SER A 57 0.50 6.40 5.24
C SER A 57 0.28 7.29 6.47
N MET A 58 -0.40 6.75 7.48
CA MET A 58 -0.52 7.38 8.80
C MET A 58 0.70 7.13 9.70
N GLU A 59 1.64 6.30 9.23
CA GLU A 59 2.80 5.85 9.99
C GLU A 59 4.11 6.33 9.35
N LYS A 60 5.11 6.58 10.20
CA LYS A 60 6.47 6.89 9.75
C LYS A 60 7.06 5.68 9.02
N LEU A 61 7.64 5.92 7.85
CA LEU A 61 8.29 4.85 7.07
C LEU A 61 9.53 4.30 7.81
N SER A 62 9.58 2.98 7.87
CA SER A 62 10.69 2.16 8.32
C SER A 62 10.70 0.86 7.53
N VAL A 63 11.81 0.11 7.55
CA VAL A 63 11.85 -1.22 6.91
C VAL A 63 10.75 -2.13 7.44
N GLU A 64 10.54 -2.12 8.76
CA GLU A 64 9.53 -2.94 9.43
C GLU A 64 8.10 -2.56 9.04
N SER A 65 7.78 -1.26 9.04
CA SER A 65 6.43 -0.80 8.66
C SER A 65 6.13 -1.06 7.17
N ILE A 66 7.13 -0.87 6.30
CA ILE A 66 7.00 -1.17 4.86
C ILE A 66 6.78 -2.66 4.62
N ILE A 67 7.59 -3.53 5.24
CA ILE A 67 7.42 -4.98 5.08
C ILE A 67 6.07 -5.46 5.64
N SER A 68 5.66 -4.90 6.79
CA SER A 68 4.36 -5.23 7.39
C SER A 68 3.21 -4.82 6.47
N PHE A 69 3.29 -3.65 5.84
CA PHE A 69 2.34 -3.20 4.82
C PHE A 69 2.29 -4.16 3.63
N LEU A 70 3.45 -4.49 3.02
CA LEU A 70 3.54 -5.35 1.84
C LEU A 70 3.02 -6.78 2.11
N ASN A 71 3.32 -7.34 3.28
CA ASN A 71 2.85 -8.68 3.66
C ASN A 71 1.34 -8.69 3.98
N ALA A 72 0.79 -7.59 4.47
CA ALA A 72 -0.64 -7.44 4.70
C ALA A 72 -1.42 -7.30 3.38
N ASP A 73 -0.84 -6.63 2.39
CA ASP A 73 -1.44 -6.46 1.07
C ASP A 73 -1.42 -7.75 0.24
N ASN A 74 -0.36 -8.56 0.35
CA ASN A 74 -0.23 -9.82 -0.38
C ASN A 74 0.02 -11.02 0.55
N ALA A 75 -1.06 -11.58 1.10
CA ALA A 75 -0.99 -12.68 2.07
C ALA A 75 -0.29 -13.96 1.54
N ASN A 76 -0.23 -14.17 0.22
CA ASN A 76 0.40 -15.35 -0.39
C ASN A 76 1.91 -15.22 -0.55
N ILE A 77 2.48 -14.03 -0.30
CA ILE A 77 3.92 -13.78 -0.40
C ILE A 77 4.41 -13.20 0.93
N GLN A 78 5.30 -13.93 1.60
CA GLN A 78 5.87 -13.50 2.87
C GLN A 78 7.27 -12.91 2.65
N LEU A 79 7.38 -11.59 2.69
CA LEU A 79 8.64 -10.87 2.56
C LEU A 79 9.32 -10.71 3.91
N HIS A 80 10.57 -11.16 4.03
CA HIS A 80 11.32 -11.12 5.27
C HIS A 80 12.54 -10.21 5.11
N TYR A 81 12.75 -9.29 6.04
CA TYR A 81 14.00 -8.53 6.11
C TYR A 81 15.16 -9.44 6.54
N VAL A 82 16.28 -9.34 5.83
CA VAL A 82 17.52 -10.06 6.18
C VAL A 82 18.54 -9.10 6.77
N LYS A 83 18.90 -8.05 6.03
CA LYS A 83 19.88 -7.04 6.44
C LYS A 83 19.83 -5.82 5.51
N THR A 84 20.51 -4.75 5.92
CA THR A 84 20.90 -3.65 5.05
C THR A 84 22.41 -3.64 4.93
N SER A 85 22.94 -3.47 3.72
CA SER A 85 24.38 -3.32 3.48
C SER A 85 24.59 -2.22 2.45
N HIS A 86 25.32 -1.17 2.82
CA HIS A 86 25.42 0.06 2.04
C HIS A 86 24.05 0.62 1.68
N ASP A 87 23.75 0.78 0.40
CA ASP A 87 22.51 1.34 -0.14
C ASP A 87 21.49 0.27 -0.55
N THR A 88 21.70 -0.99 -0.13
CA THR A 88 20.89 -2.13 -0.54
C THR A 88 20.24 -2.81 0.66
N ILE A 89 18.92 -2.98 0.60
CA ILE A 89 18.17 -3.83 1.53
C ILE A 89 18.10 -5.25 0.97
N PHE A 90 18.41 -6.23 1.79
CA PHE A 90 18.33 -7.65 1.45
C PHE A 90 17.06 -8.23 2.08
N VAL A 91 16.26 -8.89 1.26
CA VAL A 91 15.00 -9.53 1.65
C VAL A 91 14.98 -10.97 1.17
N ASN A 92 14.23 -11.81 1.88
CA ASN A 92 13.99 -13.21 1.52
C ASN A 92 12.48 -13.46 1.36
N ILE A 93 12.11 -14.26 0.37
CA ILE A 93 10.76 -14.82 0.21
C ILE A 93 10.89 -16.35 0.28
N PRO A 94 10.65 -16.97 1.46
CA PRO A 94 10.93 -18.38 1.66
C PRO A 94 10.03 -19.30 0.82
N GLU A 95 8.79 -18.87 0.55
CA GLU A 95 7.80 -19.62 -0.23
C GLU A 95 7.48 -18.84 -1.51
N ALA A 96 8.26 -19.08 -2.56
CA ALA A 96 8.22 -18.29 -3.79
C ALA A 96 7.23 -18.82 -4.85
N MET A 97 6.64 -20.01 -4.64
CA MET A 97 5.80 -20.68 -5.65
C MET A 97 4.66 -19.81 -6.17
N TYR A 98 3.99 -19.07 -5.29
CA TYR A 98 2.92 -18.16 -5.72
C TYR A 98 3.46 -17.04 -6.60
N LEU A 99 4.56 -16.42 -6.15
CA LEU A 99 5.27 -15.36 -6.87
C LEU A 99 5.75 -15.86 -8.24
N THR A 100 6.42 -17.00 -8.33
CA THR A 100 7.14 -17.37 -9.54
C THR A 100 6.33 -18.19 -10.53
N GLN A 101 5.19 -18.77 -10.12
CA GLN A 101 4.42 -19.71 -10.94
C GLN A 101 2.91 -19.46 -10.98
N GLN A 102 2.30 -18.84 -9.96
CA GLN A 102 0.83 -18.84 -9.82
C GLN A 102 0.17 -17.48 -10.00
N MET A 103 0.90 -16.37 -9.82
CA MET A 103 0.33 -15.02 -9.89
C MET A 103 0.16 -14.46 -11.31
N GLY A 104 0.41 -15.28 -12.33
CA GLY A 104 0.37 -14.91 -13.76
C GLY A 104 1.63 -14.18 -14.23
N SER A 105 1.81 -14.00 -15.55
CA SER A 105 3.09 -13.52 -16.11
C SER A 105 3.46 -12.09 -15.72
N THR A 106 2.49 -11.20 -15.50
CA THR A 106 2.74 -9.79 -15.15
C THR A 106 2.84 -9.57 -13.63
N GLY A 107 2.19 -10.43 -12.85
CA GLY A 107 2.10 -10.30 -11.40
C GLY A 107 3.45 -10.16 -10.68
N PRO A 108 4.51 -10.92 -11.04
CA PRO A 108 5.79 -10.84 -10.34
C PRO A 108 6.45 -9.50 -10.54
N MET A 109 6.35 -8.93 -11.74
CA MET A 109 6.90 -7.61 -12.03
C MET A 109 6.15 -6.51 -11.28
N ILE A 110 4.82 -6.59 -11.18
CA ILE A 110 4.03 -5.69 -10.33
C ILE A 110 4.53 -5.77 -8.89
N TYR A 111 4.57 -6.97 -8.31
CA TYR A 111 4.96 -7.16 -6.92
C TYR A 111 6.40 -6.73 -6.62
N LEU A 112 7.38 -7.19 -7.41
CA LEU A 112 8.78 -6.83 -7.21
C LEU A 112 9.00 -5.31 -7.36
N SER A 113 8.32 -4.68 -8.32
CA SER A 113 8.40 -3.22 -8.50
C SER A 113 7.81 -2.47 -7.31
N GLU A 114 6.71 -2.94 -6.74
CA GLU A 114 6.09 -2.34 -5.56
C GLU A 114 7.01 -2.42 -4.33
N VAL A 115 7.61 -3.59 -4.09
CA VAL A 115 8.58 -3.78 -3.00
C VAL A 115 9.77 -2.84 -3.17
N VAL A 116 10.34 -2.77 -4.39
CA VAL A 116 11.48 -1.88 -4.68
C VAL A 116 11.10 -0.42 -4.48
N TYR A 117 9.97 0.03 -5.01
CA TYR A 117 9.56 1.42 -4.88
C TYR A 117 9.34 1.80 -3.43
N ASN A 118 8.70 0.95 -2.63
CA ASN A 118 8.50 1.21 -1.21
C ASN A 118 9.82 1.24 -0.42
N LEU A 119 10.65 0.21 -0.52
CA LEU A 119 11.90 0.13 0.26
C LEU A 119 12.93 1.21 -0.12
N THR A 120 12.99 1.59 -1.40
CA THR A 120 13.86 2.69 -1.89
C THR A 120 13.27 4.09 -1.64
N GLN A 121 12.12 4.22 -0.95
CA GLN A 121 11.73 5.51 -0.38
C GLN A 121 12.51 5.87 0.88
N LEU A 122 13.08 4.87 1.54
CA LEU A 122 13.91 5.10 2.72
C LEU A 122 15.17 5.87 2.28
N PRO A 123 15.58 6.90 3.04
CA PRO A 123 16.80 7.64 2.75
C PRO A 123 18.00 6.71 2.58
N ASP A 124 18.87 7.04 1.65
CA ASP A 124 20.13 6.32 1.34
C ASP A 124 19.97 4.88 0.82
N ILE A 125 18.74 4.42 0.54
CA ILE A 125 18.47 3.11 -0.08
C ILE A 125 18.15 3.28 -1.58
N HIS A 126 18.94 2.63 -2.43
CA HIS A 126 18.79 2.70 -3.89
C HIS A 126 18.42 1.36 -4.53
N ALA A 127 18.59 0.25 -3.82
CA ALA A 127 18.30 -1.08 -4.34
C ALA A 127 17.73 -2.04 -3.30
N VAL A 128 17.08 -3.08 -3.80
CA VAL A 128 16.62 -4.23 -3.02
C VAL A 128 17.20 -5.49 -3.65
N ASN A 129 17.85 -6.32 -2.85
CA ASN A 129 18.28 -7.65 -3.26
C ASN A 129 17.29 -8.69 -2.71
N PHE A 130 16.71 -9.46 -3.62
CA PHE A 130 15.75 -10.51 -3.32
C PHE A 130 16.44 -11.88 -3.36
N ASP A 131 16.23 -12.64 -2.30
CA ASP A 131 16.56 -14.05 -2.20
C ASP A 131 15.26 -14.86 -2.20
N PHE A 132 15.09 -15.72 -3.21
CA PHE A 132 13.96 -16.64 -3.34
C PHE A 132 14.27 -17.72 -4.38
N GLU A 133 13.51 -18.82 -4.36
CA GLU A 133 13.62 -19.86 -5.38
C GLU A 133 13.13 -19.36 -6.75
N GLU A 134 14.03 -19.31 -7.72
CA GLU A 134 13.72 -18.90 -9.10
C GLU A 134 12.62 -19.77 -9.72
N GLY A 135 11.77 -19.16 -10.54
CA GLY A 135 10.83 -19.89 -11.38
C GLY A 135 10.52 -19.15 -12.68
N ASP A 136 9.56 -19.66 -13.43
CA ASP A 136 9.33 -19.32 -14.85
C ASP A 136 8.99 -17.84 -15.06
N HIS A 137 8.47 -17.17 -14.03
CA HIS A 137 7.99 -15.79 -14.13
C HIS A 137 8.77 -14.78 -13.28
N ALA A 138 9.69 -15.21 -12.42
CA ALA A 138 10.51 -14.29 -11.63
C ALA A 138 11.87 -14.89 -11.28
N THR A 139 12.91 -14.05 -11.35
CA THR A 139 14.29 -14.40 -11.03
C THR A 139 14.72 -13.62 -9.78
N PRO A 140 15.45 -14.22 -8.82
CA PRO A 140 16.00 -13.48 -7.69
C PRO A 140 17.15 -12.57 -8.13
N GLY A 141 17.54 -11.64 -7.25
CA GLY A 141 18.66 -10.73 -7.55
C GLY A 141 18.44 -9.30 -7.06
N THR A 142 19.30 -8.39 -7.53
CA THR A 142 19.25 -6.97 -7.14
C THR A 142 18.45 -6.15 -8.14
N TYR A 143 17.44 -5.45 -7.64
CA TYR A 143 16.57 -4.56 -8.39
C TYR A 143 16.65 -3.14 -7.84
N ASN A 144 16.55 -2.17 -8.74
CA ASN A 144 16.35 -0.77 -8.40
C ASN A 144 15.16 -0.23 -9.22
N ARG A 145 14.80 1.04 -9.06
CA ARG A 145 13.62 1.60 -9.75
C ARG A 145 13.73 1.51 -11.28
N ASN A 146 14.93 1.61 -11.82
CA ASN A 146 15.17 1.55 -13.27
C ASN A 146 15.09 0.12 -13.83
N SER A 147 15.09 -0.91 -12.96
CA SER A 147 14.90 -2.30 -13.37
C SER A 147 13.52 -2.54 -14.03
N PHE A 148 12.58 -1.61 -13.86
CA PHE A 148 11.20 -1.72 -14.31
C PHE A 148 10.85 -0.81 -15.49
N ASP A 149 11.79 -0.03 -16.02
CA ASP A 149 11.53 0.99 -17.06
C ASP A 149 10.97 0.42 -18.38
N GLN A 150 11.11 -0.89 -18.59
CA GLN A 150 10.68 -1.60 -19.80
C GLN A 150 9.32 -2.31 -19.66
N TYR A 151 8.70 -2.26 -18.48
CA TYR A 151 7.50 -3.03 -18.15
C TYR A 151 6.25 -2.17 -18.03
#